data_AF-A0A1M7ZU67-F1
#
_entry.id   AF-A0A1M7ZU67-F1
#
_cell.length_a   1.000
_cell.length_b   1.000
_cell.length_c   1.000
_cell.angle_alpha   90.00
_cell.angle_beta   90.00
_cell.angle_gamma   90.00
#
_symmetry.space_group_name_H-M   'P 1'
#
loop_
_entity.id
_entity.type
_entity.pdbx_description
1 polymer ?
#
loop_
_entity_poly.entity_id
_entity_poly.type
_entity_poly.pdbx_seq_one_letter_code
_entity_poly.pdbx_strand_id
1 'polypeptide(L)'
;MKSISNFQKASIIIVLILIISYSFPSMFIKGGMDVDFHYLNFLFVLIVGTILIYNFYKISFFKKLLFVFTISLLAFILGISLVEGIIEKVYGSDYELYISFNNLEFRTNILFYSVLIFIELFSFQIIKRF
;
A
#
# COMPACT_ATOMS: atom_id res chain seq x y z
N MET A 1 -11.61 25.14 -9.83
CA MET A 1 -11.18 23.79 -10.29
C MET A 1 -12.29 22.78 -9.98
N LYS A 2 -12.71 21.94 -10.93
CA LYS A 2 -13.68 20.87 -10.66
C LYS A 2 -13.00 19.77 -9.83
N SER A 3 -13.66 19.35 -8.74
CA SER A 3 -13.22 18.22 -7.91
C SER A 3 -13.31 16.91 -8.70
N ILE A 4 -12.28 16.07 -8.63
CA ILE A 4 -12.29 14.71 -9.18
C ILE A 4 -13.33 13.87 -8.40
N SER A 5 -14.13 13.07 -9.11
CA SER A 5 -15.14 12.19 -8.51
C SER A 5 -14.52 11.00 -7.77
N ASN A 6 -15.24 10.40 -6.82
CA ASN A 6 -14.75 9.23 -6.07
C ASN A 6 -14.46 8.02 -6.98
N PHE A 7 -15.26 7.83 -8.03
CA PHE A 7 -15.06 6.77 -9.02
C PHE A 7 -13.73 6.95 -9.80
N GLN A 8 -13.42 8.18 -10.20
CA GLN A 8 -12.16 8.50 -10.86
C GLN A 8 -10.97 8.28 -9.92
N LYS A 9 -11.08 8.67 -8.64
CA LYS A 9 -10.03 8.40 -7.65
C LYS A 9 -9.77 6.91 -7.48
N ALA A 10 -10.82 6.10 -7.35
CA ALA A 10 -10.70 4.64 -7.24
C ALA A 10 -10.04 4.04 -8.50
N SER A 11 -10.43 4.51 -9.69
CA SER A 11 -9.84 4.06 -10.96
C SER A 11 -8.35 4.40 -11.05
N ILE A 12 -7.96 5.62 -10.66
CA ILE A 12 -6.54 6.04 -10.60
C ILE A 12 -5.77 5.14 -9.65
N ILE A 13 -6.30 4.86 -8.46
CA ILE A 13 -5.64 4.01 -7.47
C ILE A 13 -5.45 2.59 -8.02
N ILE A 14 -6.47 1.99 -8.64
CA ILE A 14 -6.36 0.65 -9.24
C ILE A 14 -5.29 0.63 -10.34
N VAL A 15 -5.29 1.62 -11.24
CA VAL A 15 -4.29 1.72 -12.30
C VAL A 15 -2.88 1.84 -11.72
N LEU A 16 -2.71 2.66 -10.68
CA LEU A 16 -1.42 2.81 -10.02
C LEU A 16 -0.94 1.52 -9.36
N ILE A 17 -1.84 0.78 -8.68
CA ILE A 17 -1.52 -0.55 -8.12
C ILE A 17 -1.02 -1.47 -9.22
N LEU A 18 -1.71 -1.55 -10.36
CA LEU A 18 -1.34 -2.45 -11.45
C LEU A 18 0.01 -2.08 -12.07
N ILE A 19 0.25 -0.78 -12.33
CA ILE A 19 1.52 -0.29 -12.87
C ILE A 19 2.66 -0.66 -11.93
N ILE A 20 2.55 -0.32 -10.65
CA ILE A 20 3.63 -0.55 -9.69
C ILE A 20 3.82 -2.05 -9.42
N SER A 21 2.74 -2.83 -9.32
CA SER A 21 2.84 -4.28 -9.14
C SER A 21 3.58 -4.95 -10.30
N TYR A 22 3.44 -4.43 -11.52
CA TYR A 22 4.15 -4.91 -12.71
C TYR A 22 5.60 -4.40 -12.78
N SER A 23 5.82 -3.10 -12.52
CA SER A 23 7.13 -2.47 -12.63
C SER A 23 8.11 -2.91 -11.53
N PHE A 24 7.60 -3.42 -10.41
CA PHE A 24 8.38 -3.67 -9.20
C PHE A 24 8.09 -5.07 -8.59
N PRO A 25 8.48 -6.18 -9.25
CA PRO A 25 8.22 -7.54 -8.76
C PRO A 25 9.08 -7.99 -7.56
N SER A 26 10.23 -7.36 -7.31
CA SER A 26 11.27 -7.94 -6.45
C SER A 26 11.07 -7.81 -4.93
N MET A 27 10.01 -7.15 -4.43
CA MET A 27 9.85 -6.88 -2.99
C MET A 27 9.87 -8.16 -2.14
N PHE A 28 9.07 -9.14 -2.54
CA PHE A 28 8.90 -10.39 -1.82
C PHE A 28 9.85 -11.51 -2.30
N ILE A 29 10.55 -11.31 -3.42
CA ILE A 29 11.54 -12.28 -3.92
C ILE A 29 12.85 -12.21 -3.12
N LYS A 30 13.18 -11.03 -2.57
CA LYS A 30 14.44 -10.78 -1.84
C LYS A 30 14.23 -10.60 -0.34
N GLY A 31 13.13 -11.11 0.22
CA GLY A 31 12.88 -11.04 1.67
C GLY A 31 12.84 -9.63 2.25
N GLY A 32 12.47 -8.63 1.45
CA GLY A 32 12.54 -7.24 1.89
C GLY A 32 13.96 -6.76 2.25
N MET A 33 15.04 -7.33 1.71
CA MET A 33 16.39 -6.78 1.92
C MET A 33 16.76 -5.65 0.95
N ASP A 34 15.94 -5.40 -0.06
CA ASP A 34 16.21 -4.35 -1.06
C ASP A 34 15.72 -2.99 -0.54
N VAL A 35 16.60 -2.29 0.18
CA VAL A 35 16.28 -1.05 0.91
C VAL A 35 15.78 0.06 -0.04
N ASP A 36 16.34 0.15 -1.25
CA ASP A 36 15.93 1.13 -2.26
C ASP A 36 14.48 0.92 -2.73
N PHE A 37 14.04 -0.33 -2.69
CA PHE A 37 12.68 -0.74 -3.03
C PHE A 37 11.65 -0.35 -1.97
N HIS A 38 12.04 -0.39 -0.71
CA HIS A 38 11.18 0.02 0.40
C HIS A 38 10.86 1.51 0.36
N TYR A 39 11.83 2.35 -0.01
CA TYR A 39 11.59 3.79 -0.14
C TYR A 39 10.61 4.12 -1.26
N LEU A 40 10.71 3.45 -2.41
CA LEU A 40 9.79 3.64 -3.53
C LEU A 40 8.36 3.18 -3.18
N ASN A 41 8.22 2.06 -2.49
CA ASN A 41 6.92 1.57 -2.06
C ASN A 41 6.31 2.44 -0.97
N PHE A 42 7.10 2.87 0.00
CA PHE A 42 6.63 3.81 1.01
C PHE A 42 6.20 5.15 0.38
N LEU A 43 6.97 5.66 -0.58
CA LEU A 43 6.61 6.85 -1.35
C LEU A 43 5.28 6.63 -2.12
N PHE A 44 5.09 5.46 -2.70
CA PHE A 44 3.83 5.12 -3.36
C PHE A 44 2.64 5.15 -2.39
N VAL A 45 2.78 4.50 -1.22
CA VAL A 45 1.74 4.49 -0.18
C VAL A 45 1.44 5.92 0.27
N LEU A 46 2.45 6.76 0.48
CA LEU A 46 2.28 8.19 0.78
C LEU A 46 1.47 8.94 -0.29
N ILE A 47 1.75 8.70 -1.58
CA ILE A 47 1.04 9.35 -2.68
C ILE A 47 -0.43 8.91 -2.69
N VAL A 48 -0.69 7.61 -2.56
CA VAL A 48 -2.06 7.06 -2.53
C VAL A 48 -2.82 7.58 -1.31
N GLY A 49 -2.20 7.53 -0.12
CA GLY A 49 -2.74 8.09 1.10
C GLY A 49 -3.09 9.56 0.91
N THR A 50 -2.19 10.37 0.35
CA THR A 50 -2.45 11.78 0.05
C THR A 50 -3.67 11.97 -0.86
N ILE A 51 -3.78 11.21 -1.96
CA ILE A 51 -4.93 11.27 -2.88
C ILE A 51 -6.23 10.94 -2.15
N LEU A 52 -6.19 9.94 -1.26
CA LEU A 52 -7.33 9.49 -0.49
C LEU A 52 -7.81 10.57 0.48
N ILE A 53 -6.93 11.24 1.24
CA ILE A 53 -7.33 12.19 2.28
C ILE A 53 -7.34 13.67 1.89
N TYR A 54 -6.81 14.06 0.72
CA TYR A 54 -6.62 15.47 0.35
C TYR A 54 -7.89 16.34 0.58
N ASN A 55 -9.06 15.78 0.26
CA ASN A 55 -10.36 16.47 0.37
C ASN A 55 -11.10 16.26 1.70
N PHE A 56 -10.69 15.33 2.57
CA PHE A 56 -11.52 14.90 3.71
C PHE A 56 -11.34 15.75 4.96
N TYR A 57 -10.17 16.35 5.15
CA TYR A 57 -9.84 17.05 6.38
C TYR A 57 -9.66 18.56 6.14
N LYS A 58 -10.30 19.41 6.95
CA LYS A 58 -10.06 20.87 6.99
C LYS A 58 -8.92 21.23 7.95
N ILE A 59 -7.86 20.43 7.97
CA ILE A 59 -6.69 20.65 8.83
C ILE A 59 -5.62 21.38 8.00
N SER A 60 -4.71 22.11 8.66
CA SER A 60 -3.56 22.74 8.00
C SER A 60 -2.72 21.73 7.20
N PHE A 61 -2.09 22.21 6.13
CA PHE A 61 -1.32 21.38 5.19
C PHE A 61 -0.27 20.51 5.90
N PHE A 62 0.52 21.09 6.81
CA PHE A 62 1.55 20.36 7.56
C PHE A 62 0.99 19.23 8.42
N LYS A 63 -0.15 19.46 9.08
CA LYS A 63 -0.81 18.42 9.89
C LYS A 63 -1.36 17.30 9.02
N LYS A 64 -1.88 17.62 7.82
CA LYS A 64 -2.27 16.59 6.84
C LYS A 64 -1.07 15.74 6.44
N LEU A 65 0.06 16.37 6.09
CA LEU A 65 1.26 15.67 5.65
C LEU A 65 1.80 14.73 6.74
N LEU A 66 1.93 15.21 7.98
CA LEU A 66 2.30 14.40 9.13
C LEU A 66 1.35 13.23 9.34
N PHE A 67 0.05 13.48 9.22
CA PHE A 67 -0.98 12.46 9.40
C PHE A 67 -0.92 11.38 8.32
N VAL A 68 -0.84 11.76 7.04
CA VAL A 68 -0.63 10.81 5.92
C VAL A 68 0.61 9.98 6.23
N PHE A 69 1.72 10.65 6.58
CA PHE A 69 2.99 9.99 6.82
C PHE A 69 2.90 8.91 7.90
N THR A 70 2.32 9.22 9.05
CA THR A 70 2.19 8.25 10.14
C THR A 70 1.30 7.07 9.74
N ILE A 71 0.16 7.32 9.09
CA ILE A 71 -0.75 6.25 8.67
C ILE A 71 -0.13 5.39 7.55
N SER A 72 0.50 6.00 6.56
CA SER A 72 1.20 5.29 5.48
C SER A 72 2.35 4.44 6.02
N LEU A 73 3.08 4.90 7.04
CA LEU A 73 4.17 4.14 7.66
C LEU A 73 3.62 2.93 8.42
N LEU A 74 2.55 3.13 9.19
CA LEU A 74 1.89 2.06 9.91
C LEU A 74 1.28 1.04 8.96
N ALA A 75 0.62 1.50 7.89
CA ALA A 75 0.11 0.64 6.83
C ALA A 75 1.23 -0.17 6.19
N PHE A 76 2.35 0.46 5.85
CA PHE A 76 3.51 -0.21 5.24
C PHE A 76 4.03 -1.36 6.09
N ILE A 77 4.33 -1.10 7.37
CA ILE A 77 4.85 -2.11 8.30
C ILE A 77 3.85 -3.25 8.50
N LEU A 78 2.58 -2.92 8.77
CA LEU A 78 1.54 -3.94 8.98
C LEU A 78 1.24 -4.73 7.71
N GLY A 79 1.26 -4.08 6.55
CA GLY A 79 0.98 -4.69 5.27
C GLY A 79 2.00 -5.76 4.90
N ILE A 80 3.29 -5.52 5.18
CA ILE A 80 4.35 -6.51 4.95
C ILE A 80 4.07 -7.74 5.81
N SER A 81 3.98 -7.55 7.13
CA SER A 81 3.80 -8.64 8.08
C SER A 81 2.50 -9.44 7.84
N LEU A 82 1.41 -8.77 7.45
CA LEU A 82 0.14 -9.45 7.14
C LEU A 82 0.24 -10.28 5.86
N VAL A 83 0.86 -9.77 4.81
CA VAL A 83 0.97 -10.50 3.53
C VAL A 83 1.89 -11.70 3.69
N GLU A 84 3.04 -11.53 4.34
CA GLU A 84 3.95 -12.64 4.68
C GLU A 84 3.18 -13.73 5.43
N GLY A 85 2.50 -13.37 6.53
CA GLY A 85 1.72 -14.34 7.32
C GLY A 85 0.56 -14.99 6.56
N ILE A 86 -0.10 -14.28 5.64
CA ILE A 86 -1.15 -14.86 4.79
C ILE A 86 -0.54 -15.92 3.86
N ILE A 87 0.57 -15.61 3.19
CA ILE A 87 1.19 -16.51 2.21
C ILE A 87 1.74 -17.75 2.91
N GLU A 88 2.48 -17.58 4.01
CA GLU A 88 3.00 -18.70 4.79
C GLU A 88 1.89 -19.62 5.29
N LYS A 89 0.78 -19.05 5.77
CA LYS A 89 -0.35 -19.83 6.28
C LYS A 89 -1.13 -20.57 5.18
N VAL A 90 -1.28 -19.97 4.01
CA VAL A 90 -2.02 -20.57 2.88
C VAL A 90 -1.21 -21.68 2.22
N TYR A 91 0.11 -21.50 2.11
CA TYR A 91 0.96 -22.39 1.32
C TYR A 91 1.89 -23.30 2.14
N GLY A 92 1.99 -23.08 3.46
CA GLY A 92 2.72 -23.96 4.38
C GLY A 92 4.24 -23.97 4.18
N SER A 93 4.78 -22.96 3.51
CA SER A 93 6.20 -22.81 3.18
C SER A 93 6.64 -21.37 3.38
N ASP A 94 7.95 -21.18 3.51
CA ASP A 94 8.57 -19.85 3.46
C ASP A 94 8.07 -19.07 2.23
N TYR A 95 7.56 -17.86 2.48
CA TYR A 95 6.86 -17.08 1.47
C TYR A 95 7.77 -16.71 0.30
N GLU A 96 9.06 -16.45 0.56
CA GLU A 96 10.02 -16.02 -0.47
C GLU A 96 10.25 -17.14 -1.49
N LEU A 97 10.50 -18.34 -0.97
CA LEU A 97 10.69 -19.53 -1.79
C LEU A 97 9.41 -19.82 -2.59
N TYR A 98 8.24 -19.73 -1.95
CA TYR A 98 6.98 -20.02 -2.61
C TYR A 98 6.67 -19.06 -3.77
N ILE A 99 6.89 -17.75 -3.57
CA ILE A 99 6.63 -16.73 -4.59
C ILE A 99 7.58 -16.90 -5.78
N SER A 100 8.87 -17.13 -5.49
CA SER A 100 9.92 -17.30 -6.50
C SER A 100 9.72 -18.57 -7.35
N PHE A 101 9.42 -19.71 -6.71
CA PHE A 101 9.24 -20.97 -7.45
C PHE A 101 7.97 -21.01 -8.30
N ASN A 102 6.95 -20.24 -7.95
CA ASN A 102 5.64 -20.28 -8.62
C ASN A 102 5.37 -19.06 -9.51
N ASN A 103 6.32 -18.12 -9.68
CA ASN A 103 6.14 -16.87 -10.41
C ASN A 103 4.86 -16.11 -9.99
N LEU A 104 4.66 -15.97 -8.68
CA LEU A 104 3.47 -15.33 -8.08
C LEU A 104 3.72 -13.88 -7.66
N GLU A 105 4.78 -13.24 -8.17
CA GLU A 105 5.23 -11.91 -7.74
C GLU A 105 4.16 -10.86 -7.97
N PHE A 106 3.61 -10.83 -9.20
CA PHE A 106 2.60 -9.86 -9.58
C PHE A 106 1.34 -9.97 -8.71
N ARG A 107 0.89 -11.20 -8.43
CA ARG A 107 -0.31 -11.44 -7.60
C ARG A 107 -0.06 -11.06 -6.15
N THR A 108 1.13 -11.36 -5.64
CA THR A 108 1.53 -10.99 -4.28
C THR A 108 1.64 -9.49 -4.09
N ASN A 109 2.21 -8.79 -5.06
CA ASN A 109 2.27 -7.33 -5.07
C ASN A 109 0.87 -6.69 -5.08
N ILE A 110 -0.05 -7.20 -5.93
CA ILE A 110 -1.44 -6.73 -5.92
C ILE A 110 -2.06 -6.92 -4.53
N LEU A 111 -1.89 -8.10 -3.92
CA LEU A 111 -2.40 -8.38 -2.57
C LEU A 111 -1.82 -7.37 -1.57
N PHE A 112 -0.51 -7.14 -1.63
CA PHE A 112 0.19 -6.21 -0.76
C PHE A 112 -0.35 -4.78 -0.85
N TYR A 113 -0.36 -4.17 -2.03
CA TYR A 113 -0.90 -2.82 -2.17
C TYR A 113 -2.39 -2.73 -1.82
N SER A 114 -3.16 -3.80 -2.05
CA SER A 114 -4.56 -3.86 -1.65
C SER A 114 -4.72 -3.83 -0.12
N VAL A 115 -3.89 -4.58 0.61
CA VAL A 115 -3.85 -4.57 2.09
C VAL A 115 -3.45 -3.20 2.61
N LEU A 116 -2.42 -2.58 2.02
CA LEU A 116 -1.96 -1.25 2.40
C LEU A 116 -3.09 -0.21 2.30
N ILE A 117 -3.75 -0.15 1.15
CA ILE A 117 -4.85 0.78 0.89
C ILE A 117 -6.02 0.51 1.83
N PHE A 118 -6.31 -0.77 2.11
CA PHE A 118 -7.35 -1.13 3.07
C PHE A 118 -7.05 -0.58 4.47
N ILE A 119 -5.81 -0.73 4.95
CA ILE A 119 -5.38 -0.19 6.26
C ILE A 119 -5.51 1.34 6.25
N GLU A 120 -5.02 2.03 5.22
CA GLU A 120 -5.13 3.49 5.12
C GLU A 120 -6.58 3.97 5.17
N LEU A 121 -7.45 3.37 4.34
CA LEU A 121 -8.88 3.70 4.31
C LEU A 121 -9.54 3.46 5.66
N PHE A 122 -9.21 2.35 6.32
CA PHE A 122 -9.75 2.02 7.64
C PHE A 122 -9.30 3.03 8.70
N SER A 123 -8.01 3.38 8.74
CA SER A 123 -7.47 4.41 9.62
C SER A 123 -8.12 5.77 9.37
N PHE A 124 -8.32 6.16 8.12
CA PHE A 124 -9.00 7.42 7.78
C PHE A 124 -10.46 7.44 8.21
N GLN A 125 -11.17 6.31 8.13
CA GLN A 125 -12.55 6.20 8.60
C GLN A 125 -12.65 6.26 10.13
N ILE A 126 -11.71 5.65 10.86
CA ILE A 126 -11.65 5.77 12.32
C ILE A 126 -11.47 7.22 12.72
N ILE A 127 -10.51 7.91 12.10
CA ILE A 127 -10.14 9.26 12.52
C ILE A 127 -11.18 10.29 12.13
N LYS A 128 -11.93 10.08 11.05
CA LYS A 128 -13.05 10.95 10.67
C LYS A 128 -14.14 11.00 11.74
N ARG A 129 -14.22 10.00 12.62
CA ARG A 129 -15.21 9.94 13.70
C ARG A 129 -14.88 10.83 14.89
N PHE A 130 -13.65 11.36 14.98
CA PHE A 130 -13.17 12.25 16.04
C PHE A 130 -13.00 13.68 15.51
#